data_AF-A0A2M8F2Q0-F1
#
_entry.id   AF-A0A2M8F2Q0-F1
#
_cell.length_a   1.000
_cell.length_b   1.000
_cell.length_c   1.000
_cell.angle_alpha   90.00
_cell.angle_beta   90.00
_cell.angle_gamma   90.00
#
_symmetry.space_group_name_H-M   'P 1'
#
loop_
_entity.id
_entity.type
_entity.pdbx_description
1 polymer ?
#
loop_
_entity_poly.entity_id
_entity_poly.type
_entity_poly.pdbx_seq_one_letter_code
_entity_poly.pdbx_strand_id
1 'polypeptide(L)' 'MRRAVFSISLNIAEGSGAESDKEQVRFLFISRKSLYEVVSIMKILENLYNIDSKEVFDQIDLVGKLLNGLIRSLNPND' A
#
# COMPACT_ATOMS: atom_id res chain seq x y z
N MET A 1 0.04 11.86 6.31
CA MET A 1 0.79 11.25 5.19
C MET A 1 2.04 10.51 5.63
N ARG A 2 3.02 11.14 6.31
CA ARG A 2 4.28 10.49 6.73
C ARG A 2 4.10 9.11 7.37
N ARG A 3 3.24 8.99 8.39
CA ARG A 3 2.94 7.71 9.04
C ARG A 3 2.40 6.64 8.07
N ALA A 4 1.44 7.00 7.23
CA ALA A 4 0.82 6.08 6.27
C ALA A 4 1.85 5.58 5.23
N VAL A 5 2.70 6.47 4.71
CA VAL A 5 3.76 6.11 3.75
C VAL A 5 4.77 5.14 4.39
N PHE A 6 5.27 5.43 5.59
CA PHE A 6 6.18 4.51 6.29
C PHE A 6 5.51 3.18 6.64
N SER A 7 4.24 3.22 7.06
CA SER A 7 3.46 2.03 7.41
C SER A 7 3.39 1.01 6.26
N ILE A 8 3.29 1.45 5.00
CA ILE A 8 3.29 0.55 3.83
C ILE A 8 4.55 -0.31 3.82
N SER A 9 5.73 0.33 3.91
CA SER A 9 7.02 -0.36 3.82
C SER A 9 7.31 -1.19 5.06
N LEU A 10 6.98 -0.68 6.25
CA LEU A 10 7.18 -1.40 7.51
C LEU A 10 6.36 -2.69 7.57
N ASN A 11 5.08 -2.64 7.20
CA ASN A 11 4.25 -3.85 7.16
C ASN A 11 4.69 -4.85 6.08
N ILE A 12 5.22 -4.39 4.93
CA ILE A 12 5.81 -5.31 3.94
C ILE A 12 7.02 -6.05 4.54
N ALA A 13 7.90 -5.31 5.22
CA ALA A 13 9.10 -5.88 5.86
C ALA A 13 8.74 -6.86 6.98
N GLU A 14 7.82 -6.48 7.86
CA GLU A 14 7.32 -7.35 8.94
C GLU A 14 6.67 -8.62 8.38
N GLY A 15 5.81 -8.49 7.37
CA GLY A 15 5.20 -9.64 6.70
C GLY A 15 6.22 -10.55 6.02
N SER A 16 7.31 -10.00 5.48
CA SER A 16 8.36 -10.80 4.85
C SER A 16 9.17 -11.65 5.85
N GLY A 17 9.14 -11.29 7.14
CA GLY A 17 9.72 -12.07 8.23
C GLY A 17 8.72 -13.00 8.94
N ALA A 18 7.48 -13.11 8.44
CA ALA A 18 6.44 -13.92 9.07
C ALA A 18 6.73 -15.43 8.96
N GLU A 19 6.16 -16.22 9.88
CA GLU A 19 6.35 -17.67 9.91
C GLU A 19 5.50 -18.43 8.88
N SER A 20 4.54 -17.75 8.23
CA SER A 20 3.66 -18.37 7.24
C SER A 20 3.13 -17.37 6.21
N ASP A 21 2.80 -17.88 5.02
CA ASP A 21 2.17 -17.09 3.94
C ASP A 21 0.88 -16.41 4.40
N LYS A 22 0.06 -17.09 5.22
CA LYS A 22 -1.17 -16.52 5.78
C LYS A 22 -0.90 -15.28 6.63
N GLU A 23 0.17 -15.32 7.43
CA GLU A 23 0.55 -14.17 8.24
C GLU A 23 1.19 -13.07 7.38
N GLN A 24 2.04 -13.42 6.42
CA GLN A 24 2.58 -12.45 5.46
C GLN A 24 1.45 -11.71 4.73
N VAL A 25 0.44 -12.44 4.23
CA VAL A 25 -0.75 -11.86 3.58
C VAL A 25 -1.50 -10.91 4.51
N ARG A 26 -1.63 -11.24 5.81
CA ARG A 26 -2.23 -10.33 6.81
C ARG A 26 -1.51 -8.98 6.85
N PHE A 27 -0.18 -9.00 6.88
CA PHE A 27 0.63 -7.78 6.86
C PHE A 27 0.52 -7.02 5.54
N LEU A 28 0.52 -7.72 4.40
CA LEU A 28 0.33 -7.10 3.08
C LEU A 28 -1.04 -6.42 2.95
N PHE A 29 -2.09 -6.96 3.59
CA PHE A 29 -3.37 -6.27 3.68
C PHE A 29 -3.32 -5.00 4.51
N ILE A 30 -2.51 -4.96 5.57
CA ILE A 30 -2.29 -3.74 6.36
C ILE A 30 -1.54 -2.71 5.48
N SER A 31 -0.50 -3.11 4.76
CA SER A 31 0.17 -2.24 3.77
C SER A 31 -0.80 -1.68 2.73
N ARG A 32 -1.70 -2.50 2.19
CA ARG A 32 -2.72 -2.06 1.23
C ARG A 32 -3.69 -1.05 1.83
N LYS A 33 -4.11 -1.23 3.09
CA LYS A 33 -4.93 -0.24 3.81
C LYS A 33 -4.20 1.09 3.96
N SER A 34 -2.92 1.07 4.37
CA SER A 34 -2.11 2.29 4.45
C SER A 34 -1.90 2.97 3.10
N LEU A 35 -1.81 2.22 2.00
CA LEU A 35 -1.78 2.79 0.64
C LEU A 35 -3.08 3.55 0.32
N TYR A 36 -4.24 3.01 0.70
CA TYR A 36 -5.51 3.72 0.52
C TYR A 36 -5.64 4.99 1.39
N GLU A 37 -5.03 5.01 2.57
CA GLU A 37 -4.92 6.25 3.35
C GLU A 37 -4.10 7.31 2.60
N VAL A 38 -2.99 6.93 1.96
CA VAL A 38 -2.17 7.84 1.14
C VAL A 38 -2.99 8.37 -0.04
N VAL A 39 -3.69 7.51 -0.78
CA VAL A 39 -4.62 7.91 -1.87
C VAL A 39 -5.60 8.97 -1.38
N SER A 40 -6.23 8.72 -0.24
CA SER A 40 -7.28 9.59 0.30
C SER A 40 -6.72 10.97 0.66
N ILE A 41 -5.55 11.00 1.30
CA ILE A 41 -4.86 12.24 1.65
C ILE A 41 -4.44 13.00 0.38
N MET A 42 -3.88 12.32 -0.63
CA MET A 42 -3.46 12.99 -1.88
C MET A 42 -4.63 13.63 -2.62
N LYS A 43 -5.79 12.94 -2.72
CA LYS A 43 -7.00 13.52 -3.30
C LYS A 43 -7.48 14.77 -2.56
N ILE A 44 -7.39 14.78 -1.23
CA ILE A 44 -7.74 15.96 -0.43
C ILE A 44 -6.77 17.11 -0.73
N LEU A 45 -5.47 16.83 -0.84
CA LEU A 45 -4.46 17.84 -1.13
C LEU A 45 -4.61 18.44 -2.54
N GLU A 46 -4.89 17.62 -3.56
CA GLU A 46 -5.22 18.11 -4.91
C GLU A 46 -6.41 19.07 -4.87
N ASN A 47 -7.49 18.68 -4.18
CA ASN A 47 -8.70 19.49 -4.11
C ASN A 47 -8.50 20.81 -3.35
N LEU A 48 -7.73 20.81 -2.26
CA LEU A 48 -7.55 22.00 -1.41
C LEU A 48 -6.48 22.96 -1.93
N TYR A 49 -5.46 22.43 -2.59
CA TYR A 49 -4.25 23.20 -2.92
C TYR A 49 -3.93 23.21 -4.42
N ASN A 50 -4.75 22.55 -5.25
CA ASN A 50 -4.56 22.48 -6.71
C ASN A 50 -3.14 22.04 -7.12
N ILE A 51 -2.57 21.09 -6.37
CA ILE A 51 -1.26 20.52 -6.65
C ILE A 51 -1.36 19.52 -7.80
N ASP A 52 -0.37 19.47 -8.68
CA ASP A 52 -0.23 18.35 -9.61
C ASP A 52 0.37 17.17 -8.84
N SER A 53 -0.37 16.06 -8.77
CA SER A 53 0.08 14.85 -8.09
C SER A 53 0.09 13.61 -8.99
N LYS A 54 0.13 13.81 -10.31
CA LYS A 54 0.15 12.72 -11.29
C LYS A 54 1.25 11.70 -11.01
N GLU A 55 2.48 12.15 -10.80
CA GLU A 55 3.61 11.24 -10.52
C GLU A 55 3.40 10.44 -9.23
N VAL A 56 2.79 11.05 -8.21
CA VAL A 56 2.48 10.37 -6.94
C VAL A 56 1.41 9.30 -7.16
N PHE A 57 0.38 9.60 -7.95
CA PHE A 57 -0.65 8.60 -8.30
C PHE A 57 -0.12 7.47 -9.17
N ASP A 58 0.79 7.76 -10.11
CA ASP A 58 1.46 6.73 -10.92
C ASP A 58 2.25 5.76 -10.02
N GLN A 59 2.93 6.28 -8.98
CA GLN A 59 3.62 5.46 -7.98
C GLN A 59 2.66 4.67 -7.08
N ILE A 60 1.57 5.29 -6.63
CA ILE A 60 0.53 4.62 -5.83
C ILE A 60 -0.06 3.43 -6.60
N ASP A 61 -0.37 3.62 -7.90
CA ASP A 61 -0.94 2.56 -8.74
C ASP A 61 0.06 1.42 -8.95
N LEU A 62 1.33 1.75 -9.21
CA LEU A 62 2.40 0.76 -9.29
C LEU A 62 2.51 -0.07 -8.01
N VAL A 63 2.61 0.59 -6.84
CA VAL A 63 2.69 -0.10 -5.54
C VAL A 63 1.45 -0.94 -5.29
N GLY A 64 0.25 -0.44 -5.62
CA GLY A 64 -1.00 -1.18 -5.49
C GLY A 64 -1.03 -2.45 -6.34
N LYS A 65 -0.57 -2.37 -7.59
CA LYS A 65 -0.44 -3.53 -8.49
C LYS A 65 0.54 -4.56 -7.95
N LEU A 66 1.71 -4.13 -7.46
CA LEU A 66 2.72 -5.00 -6.88
C LEU A 66 2.20 -5.70 -5.62
N LEU A 67 1.55 -4.97 -4.70
CA LEU A 67 0.93 -5.54 -3.50
C LEU A 67 -0.12 -6.59 -3.86
N ASN A 68 -1.01 -6.29 -4.79
CA ASN A 68 -2.06 -7.23 -5.20
C ASN A 68 -1.47 -8.46 -5.93
N GLY A 69 -0.40 -8.29 -6.72
CA GLY A 69 0.32 -9.40 -7.33
C GLY A 69 0.94 -10.33 -6.28
N LEU A 70 1.61 -9.75 -5.28
CA LEU A 70 2.22 -10.51 -4.19
C LEU A 70 1.17 -11.23 -3.34
N ILE A 71 0.08 -10.55 -2.96
CA ILE A 71 -1.02 -11.17 -2.21
C ILE A 71 -1.57 -12.39 -2.95
N ARG A 72 -1.86 -12.27 -4.26
CA ARG A 72 -2.37 -13.40 -5.06
C ARG A 72 -1.37 -14.55 -5.19
N SER A 73 -0.07 -14.25 -5.22
CA SER A 73 0.96 -15.31 -5.28
C SER A 73 1.04 -16.13 -3.99
N LEU A 74 0.70 -15.52 -2.84
CA LEU A 74 0.73 -16.15 -1.52
C LEU A 74 -0.64 -16.67 -1.07
N ASN A 75 -1.72 -16.13 -1.63
CA ASN A 75 -3.09 -16.59 -1.41
C ASN A 75 -3.86 -16.67 -2.75
N PRO A 76 -3.73 -17.80 -3.48
CA PRO A 76 -4.35 -17.96 -4.81
C PRO A 76 -5.88 -17.93 -4.84
N ASN A 77 -6.53 -17.99 -3.67
CA ASN A 77 -7.98 -18.03 -3.52
C ASN A 77 -8.62 -16.65 -3.24
N ASP A 78 -7.83 -15.57 -3.19
CA ASP A 78 -8.26 -14.17 -3.12
C ASP A 78 -8.23 -13.49 -4.50
#